data_AF-A0A6I8MF07-F1
#
_entry.id   AF-A0A6I8MF07-F1
#
_cell.length_a   1.000
_cell.length_b   1.000
_cell.length_c   1.000
_cell.angle_alpha   90.00
_cell.angle_beta   90.00
_cell.angle_gamma   90.00
#
_symmetry.space_group_name_H-M   'P 1'
#
loop_
_entity.id
_entity.type
_entity.pdbx_description
1 polymer ?
#
loop_
_entity_poly.entity_id
_entity_poly.type
_entity_poly.pdbx_seq_one_letter_code
_entity_poly.pdbx_strand_id
1 'polypeptide(L)'
;MTTSRILVSMSWADATIDWEPHAHSLDAHVAYLQGGDPNHGLTTVLSACAHSNRIILIPCTHDHSVGISWVKRVARWWMHTTDWGGELYITGVGSDVSKCQRITCTNPETLTNPAWQDPPPVAKHVIVCQGVRCLAKGADEALRELHDALDAADFLDTHVLVTRSACLYPCNRAPVMCVQPDMKWVGPVTSDTIDDVMRLIRGPEHGE
;
A
#
# COMPACT_ATOMS: atom_id res chain seq x y z
N MET A 1 -31.28 11.55 13.69
CA MET A 1 -30.13 11.66 12.75
C MET A 1 -29.45 10.30 12.73
N THR A 2 -29.49 9.59 11.61
CA THR A 2 -28.85 8.27 11.47
C THR A 2 -27.33 8.44 11.50
N THR A 3 -26.65 7.65 12.33
CA THR A 3 -25.19 7.71 12.49
C THR A 3 -24.61 6.34 12.26
N SER A 4 -23.67 6.23 11.32
CA SER A 4 -22.84 5.03 11.15
C SER A 4 -21.45 5.28 11.73
N ARG A 5 -20.85 4.25 12.33
CA ARG A 5 -19.47 4.28 12.82
C ARG A 5 -18.64 3.32 11.99
N ILE A 6 -17.41 3.71 11.69
CA ILE A 6 -16.49 2.88 10.91
C ILE A 6 -15.15 2.86 11.64
N LEU A 7 -14.76 1.68 12.11
CA LEU A 7 -13.42 1.42 12.61
C LEU A 7 -12.48 1.23 11.42
N VAL A 8 -11.44 2.05 11.32
CA VAL A 8 -10.55 2.09 10.15
C VAL A 8 -9.17 1.56 10.52
N SER A 9 -8.88 0.32 10.12
CA SER A 9 -7.53 -0.26 10.16
C SER A 9 -6.66 0.42 9.10
N MET A 10 -5.47 0.86 9.49
CA MET A 10 -4.73 1.85 8.70
C MET A 10 -3.61 1.29 7.81
N SER A 11 -2.92 0.24 8.24
CA SER A 11 -1.70 -0.25 7.58
C SER A 11 -1.83 -1.68 7.08
N TRP A 12 -0.88 -2.09 6.24
CA TRP A 12 -0.71 -3.49 5.85
C TRP A 12 -0.45 -4.44 7.02
N ALA A 13 0.24 -3.98 8.08
CA ALA A 13 0.47 -4.80 9.26
C ALA A 13 -0.83 -4.97 10.05
N ASP A 14 -1.58 -3.88 10.24
CA ASP A 14 -2.86 -3.89 10.96
C ASP A 14 -3.94 -4.67 10.24
N ALA A 15 -3.86 -4.82 8.91
CA ALA A 15 -4.79 -5.60 8.11
C ALA A 15 -4.83 -7.09 8.48
N THR A 16 -3.80 -7.60 9.17
CA THR A 16 -3.72 -8.99 9.61
C THR A 16 -4.43 -9.26 10.95
N ILE A 17 -4.88 -8.20 11.62
CA ILE A 17 -5.48 -8.27 12.95
C ILE A 17 -7.00 -8.43 12.80
N ASP A 18 -7.57 -9.30 13.63
CA ASP A 18 -9.03 -9.41 13.75
C ASP A 18 -9.59 -8.22 14.53
N TRP A 19 -10.13 -7.25 13.78
CA TRP A 19 -10.71 -6.03 14.33
C TRP A 19 -12.19 -6.16 14.69
N GLU A 20 -12.85 -7.27 14.34
CA GLU A 20 -14.28 -7.45 14.56
C GLU A 20 -14.68 -7.30 16.04
N PRO A 21 -13.98 -7.90 17.02
CA PRO A 21 -14.35 -7.72 18.43
C PRO A 21 -14.34 -6.26 18.87
N HIS A 22 -13.38 -5.46 18.37
CA HIS A 22 -13.28 -4.05 18.71
C HIS A 22 -14.37 -3.23 18.01
N ALA A 23 -14.62 -3.49 16.72
CA ALA A 23 -15.67 -2.82 15.96
C ALA A 23 -17.06 -3.10 16.54
N HIS A 24 -17.33 -4.36 16.91
CA HIS A 24 -18.55 -4.76 17.62
C HIS A 24 -18.75 -3.99 18.92
N SER A 25 -17.70 -3.80 19.73
CA SER A 25 -17.80 -3.03 20.99
C SER A 25 -18.17 -1.56 20.79
N LEU A 26 -17.92 -1.04 19.59
CA LEU A 26 -18.19 0.35 19.20
C LEU A 26 -19.46 0.50 18.36
N ASP A 27 -20.16 -0.60 18.05
CA ASP A 27 -21.24 -0.63 17.06
C ASP A 27 -20.79 -0.01 15.73
N ALA A 28 -19.67 -0.49 15.21
CA ALA A 28 -18.99 0.04 14.03
C ALA A 28 -18.77 -1.05 12.97
N HIS A 29 -18.73 -0.63 11.71
CA HIS A 29 -18.25 -1.47 10.61
C HIS A 29 -16.72 -1.45 10.56
N VAL A 30 -16.10 -2.56 10.20
CA VAL A 30 -14.65 -2.60 9.92
C VAL A 30 -14.39 -2.11 8.50
N ALA A 31 -13.40 -1.25 8.35
CA ALA A 31 -12.86 -0.86 7.06
C ALA A 31 -11.33 -0.82 7.07
N TYR A 32 -10.73 -1.00 5.91
CA TYR A 32 -9.29 -1.01 5.73
C TYR A 32 -8.85 0.13 4.81
N LEU A 33 -7.87 0.90 5.26
CA LEU A 33 -7.18 1.88 4.42
C LEU A 33 -6.13 1.20 3.52
N GLN A 34 -5.49 0.14 4.02
CA GLN A 34 -4.52 -0.68 3.29
C GLN A 34 -4.70 -2.16 3.63
N GLY A 35 -4.38 -3.03 2.68
CA GLY A 35 -4.08 -4.45 2.87
C GLY A 35 -5.18 -5.44 3.28
N GLY A 36 -6.33 -4.97 3.78
CA GLY A 36 -7.41 -5.86 4.23
C GLY A 36 -8.26 -6.44 3.10
N ASP A 37 -9.43 -6.98 3.47
CA ASP A 37 -10.39 -7.54 2.52
C ASP A 37 -10.78 -6.51 1.45
N PRO A 38 -10.68 -6.83 0.14
CA PRO A 38 -11.04 -5.91 -0.94
C PRO A 38 -12.50 -5.42 -0.87
N ASN A 39 -13.41 -6.17 -0.24
CA ASN A 39 -14.80 -5.75 -0.05
C ASN A 39 -14.99 -4.78 1.11
N HIS A 40 -13.97 -4.61 1.95
CA HIS A 40 -13.99 -3.77 3.14
C HIS A 40 -13.01 -2.58 3.04
N GLY A 41 -12.64 -2.17 1.82
CA GLY A 41 -11.90 -0.93 1.61
C GLY A 41 -12.67 0.29 2.16
N LEU A 42 -11.96 1.30 2.67
CA LEU A 42 -12.57 2.47 3.31
C LEU A 42 -13.66 3.14 2.46
N THR A 43 -13.44 3.35 1.17
CA THR A 43 -14.43 3.96 0.27
C THR A 43 -15.65 3.06 0.05
N THR A 44 -15.46 1.73 0.01
CA THR A 44 -16.54 0.75 -0.10
C THR A 44 -17.47 0.81 1.11
N VAL A 45 -16.89 0.78 2.32
CA VAL A 45 -17.66 0.80 3.58
C VAL A 45 -18.31 2.17 3.80
N LEU A 46 -17.63 3.27 3.46
CA LEU A 46 -18.23 4.61 3.43
C LEU A 46 -19.48 4.64 2.55
N SER A 47 -19.41 4.06 1.35
CA SER A 47 -20.53 4.00 0.40
C SER A 47 -21.69 3.15 0.94
N ALA A 48 -21.40 2.02 1.58
CA ALA A 48 -22.41 1.20 2.26
C ALA A 48 -23.11 1.97 3.41
N CYS A 49 -22.38 2.86 4.08
CA CYS A 49 -22.90 3.72 5.15
C CYS A 49 -23.55 5.02 4.67
N ALA A 50 -23.62 5.29 3.36
CA ALA A 50 -24.08 6.57 2.82
C ALA A 50 -25.57 6.89 3.10
N HIS A 51 -26.35 5.88 3.50
CA HIS A 51 -27.73 6.03 3.97
C HIS A 51 -27.83 6.79 5.32
N SER A 52 -26.72 6.89 6.06
CA SER A 52 -26.64 7.70 7.28
C SER A 52 -26.41 9.17 6.95
N ASN A 53 -26.97 10.08 7.77
CA ASN A 53 -26.69 11.51 7.64
C ASN A 53 -25.40 11.93 8.35
N ARG A 54 -24.85 11.04 9.17
CA ARG A 54 -23.62 11.25 9.92
C ARG A 54 -22.75 9.99 9.87
N ILE A 55 -21.46 10.15 9.59
CA ILE A 55 -20.49 9.06 9.65
C ILE A 55 -19.34 9.45 10.57
N ILE A 56 -18.96 8.57 11.50
CA ILE A 56 -17.81 8.75 12.39
C ILE A 56 -16.74 7.71 12.06
N LEU A 57 -15.57 8.19 11.66
CA LEU A 57 -14.38 7.37 11.42
C LEU A 57 -13.56 7.24 12.70
N ILE A 58 -13.15 6.01 13.01
CA ILE A 58 -12.42 5.66 14.21
C ILE A 58 -11.12 4.98 13.77
N PRO A 59 -10.03 5.73 13.54
CA PRO A 59 -8.78 5.14 13.08
C PRO A 59 -8.14 4.26 14.17
N CYS A 60 -7.68 3.08 13.79
CA CYS A 60 -6.91 2.18 14.64
C CYS A 60 -5.64 1.73 13.92
N THR A 61 -4.54 1.73 14.67
CA THR A 61 -3.25 1.26 14.16
C THR A 61 -2.33 0.87 15.30
N HIS A 62 -1.55 -0.20 15.12
CA HIS A 62 -0.46 -0.60 16.00
C HIS A 62 0.91 -0.20 15.45
N ASP A 63 0.97 0.36 14.24
CA ASP A 63 2.18 0.96 13.68
C ASP A 63 1.99 2.44 13.35
N HIS A 64 3.04 3.07 12.83
CA HIS A 64 3.03 4.49 12.45
C HIS A 64 3.40 4.69 10.99
N SER A 65 3.26 3.64 10.17
CA SER A 65 3.60 3.66 8.74
C SER A 65 2.67 4.55 7.93
N VAL A 66 1.42 4.70 8.38
CA VAL A 66 0.39 5.52 7.73
C VAL A 66 -0.16 6.55 8.72
N GLY A 67 -0.04 7.83 8.39
CA GLY A 67 -0.60 8.90 9.21
C GLY A 67 -2.12 9.01 9.12
N ILE A 68 -2.78 9.41 10.22
CA ILE A 68 -4.25 9.63 10.30
C ILE A 68 -4.77 10.57 9.21
N SER A 69 -3.91 11.48 8.72
CA SER A 69 -4.22 12.36 7.59
C SER A 69 -4.73 11.61 6.38
N TRP A 70 -4.27 10.38 6.12
CA TRP A 70 -4.71 9.59 4.97
C TRP A 70 -6.17 9.14 5.07
N VAL A 71 -6.64 8.76 6.26
CA VAL A 71 -8.07 8.48 6.50
C VAL A 71 -8.90 9.71 6.15
N LYS A 72 -8.47 10.90 6.58
CA LYS A 72 -9.16 12.16 6.27
C LYS A 72 -9.14 12.47 4.77
N ARG A 73 -8.01 12.27 4.08
CA ARG A 73 -7.87 12.52 2.63
C ARG A 73 -8.78 11.61 1.81
N VAL A 74 -8.79 10.31 2.10
CA VAL A 74 -9.65 9.33 1.42
C VAL A 74 -11.12 9.62 1.67
N ALA A 75 -11.51 9.91 2.92
CA ALA A 75 -12.89 10.23 3.25
C ALA A 75 -13.40 11.51 2.57
N ARG A 76 -12.55 12.56 2.50
CA ARG A 76 -12.87 13.80 1.76
C ARG A 76 -13.01 13.56 0.28
N TRP A 77 -12.08 12.81 -0.30
CA TRP A 77 -12.12 12.48 -1.71
C TRP A 77 -13.39 11.70 -2.06
N TRP A 78 -13.75 10.70 -1.25
CA TRP A 78 -15.02 9.96 -1.41
C TRP A 78 -16.22 10.90 -1.32
N MET A 79 -16.31 11.72 -0.27
CA MET A 79 -17.43 12.65 -0.09
C MET A 79 -17.59 13.59 -1.28
N HIS A 80 -16.48 14.08 -1.84
CA HIS A 80 -16.48 14.94 -3.02
C HIS A 80 -16.88 14.19 -4.29
N THR A 81 -16.35 13.00 -4.55
CA THR A 81 -16.62 12.24 -5.79
C THR A 81 -18.01 11.63 -5.84
N THR A 82 -18.65 11.40 -4.69
CA THR A 82 -20.02 10.89 -4.61
C THR A 82 -21.07 11.97 -4.38
N ASP A 83 -20.67 13.24 -4.24
CA ASP A 83 -21.54 14.37 -3.86
C ASP A 83 -22.42 14.05 -2.62
N TRP A 84 -21.81 13.40 -1.60
CA TRP A 84 -22.56 12.98 -0.41
C TRP A 84 -22.74 14.17 0.55
N GLY A 85 -24.00 14.55 0.79
CA GLY A 85 -24.38 15.74 1.57
C GLY A 85 -24.43 15.57 3.10
N GLY A 86 -23.92 14.47 3.65
CA GLY A 86 -23.92 14.19 5.08
C GLY A 86 -22.77 14.85 5.84
N GLU A 87 -22.68 14.56 7.15
CA GLU A 87 -21.60 15.05 7.99
C GLU A 87 -20.59 13.96 8.35
N LEU A 88 -19.31 14.23 8.08
CA LEU A 88 -18.23 13.30 8.36
C LEU A 88 -17.38 13.76 9.56
N TYR A 89 -17.10 12.84 10.48
CA TYR A 89 -16.33 13.07 11.69
C TYR A 89 -15.21 12.05 11.83
N ILE A 90 -14.18 12.37 12.60
CA ILE A 90 -13.05 11.47 12.89
C ILE A 90 -12.53 11.64 14.31
N THR A 91 -12.14 10.54 14.96
CA THR A 91 -11.46 10.56 16.26
C THR A 91 -9.94 10.69 16.11
N GLY A 92 -9.22 10.86 17.23
CA GLY A 92 -7.80 10.47 17.28
C GLY A 92 -7.65 8.94 17.25
N VAL A 93 -6.46 8.44 16.93
CA VAL A 93 -6.15 6.99 17.03
C VAL A 93 -6.36 6.54 18.47
N GLY A 94 -7.10 5.45 18.66
CA GLY A 94 -7.42 4.89 19.98
C GLY A 94 -8.22 5.83 20.89
N SER A 95 -8.77 6.92 20.36
CA SER A 95 -9.55 7.88 21.13
C SER A 95 -11.03 7.51 21.18
N ASP A 96 -11.70 7.91 22.27
CA ASP A 96 -13.14 7.75 22.43
C ASP A 96 -13.94 8.47 21.33
N VAL A 97 -15.04 7.84 20.88
CA VAL A 97 -15.92 8.33 19.81
C VAL A 97 -16.55 9.70 20.14
N SER A 98 -16.77 10.00 21.41
CA SER A 98 -17.25 11.31 21.88
C SER A 98 -16.27 12.45 21.58
N LYS A 99 -14.98 12.15 21.43
CA LYS A 99 -13.91 13.12 21.11
C LYS A 99 -13.67 13.24 19.60
N CYS A 100 -14.70 13.05 18.79
CA CYS A 100 -14.59 13.20 17.34
C CYS A 100 -14.63 14.67 16.91
N GLN A 101 -13.97 14.95 15.79
CA GLN A 101 -13.91 16.28 15.17
C GLN A 101 -14.47 16.20 13.76
N ARG A 102 -15.16 17.26 13.33
CA ARG A 102 -15.75 17.33 11.99
C ARG A 102 -14.64 17.43 10.93
N ILE A 103 -14.75 16.65 9.86
CA ILE A 103 -13.90 16.75 8.69
C ILE A 103 -14.53 17.76 7.72
N THR A 104 -13.83 18.87 7.48
CA THR A 104 -14.22 19.86 6.47
C THR A 104 -13.64 19.50 5.10
N CYS A 105 -14.43 19.67 4.03
CA CYS A 105 -13.99 19.52 2.64
C CYS A 105 -13.54 20.86 2.06
N THR A 106 -12.41 21.37 2.54
CA THR A 106 -11.83 22.64 2.02
C THR A 106 -10.83 22.42 0.88
N ASN A 107 -10.40 21.19 0.63
CA ASN A 107 -9.51 20.83 -0.48
C ASN A 107 -9.72 19.34 -0.86
N PRO A 108 -10.55 19.05 -1.88
CA PRO A 108 -10.89 17.68 -2.26
C PRO A 108 -9.80 16.97 -3.09
N GLU A 109 -8.87 17.72 -3.70
CA GLU A 109 -7.85 17.20 -4.63
C GLU A 109 -6.65 16.51 -3.93
N THR A 110 -6.76 16.17 -2.65
CA THR A 110 -5.64 15.65 -1.84
C THR A 110 -5.18 14.23 -2.20
N LEU A 111 -5.85 13.55 -3.14
CA LEU A 111 -5.44 12.25 -3.67
C LEU A 111 -4.85 12.31 -5.09
N THR A 112 -4.75 13.50 -5.68
CA THR A 112 -4.20 13.70 -7.03
C THR A 112 -3.07 14.72 -6.98
N ASN A 113 -2.03 14.52 -7.77
CA ASN A 113 -0.95 15.49 -7.93
C ASN A 113 -0.36 15.33 -9.34
N PRO A 114 -0.21 16.41 -10.13
CA PRO A 114 0.44 16.35 -11.44
C PRO A 114 1.84 15.74 -11.41
N ALA A 115 2.57 15.82 -10.28
CA ALA A 115 3.89 15.20 -10.12
C ALA A 115 3.86 13.66 -10.15
N TRP A 116 2.69 13.03 -10.08
CA TRP A 116 2.51 11.56 -10.12
C TRP A 116 1.90 11.09 -11.45
N GLN A 117 1.81 11.99 -12.44
CA GLN A 117 1.14 11.72 -13.71
C GLN A 117 1.92 10.72 -14.57
N ASP A 118 3.24 10.85 -14.55
CA ASP A 118 4.17 10.07 -15.38
C ASP A 118 5.09 9.23 -14.48
N PRO A 119 5.50 8.03 -14.92
CA PRO A 119 6.51 7.26 -14.20
C PRO A 119 7.84 8.01 -14.15
N PRO A 120 8.67 7.79 -13.11
CA PRO A 120 10.02 8.34 -13.10
C PRO A 120 10.81 7.80 -14.32
N PRO A 121 11.82 8.54 -14.81
CA PRO A 121 12.56 8.21 -16.03
C PRO A 121 13.57 7.07 -15.84
N VAL A 122 13.12 5.94 -15.28
CA VAL A 122 13.93 4.73 -15.08
C VAL A 122 13.91 3.84 -16.32
N ALA A 123 15.01 3.12 -16.56
CA ALA A 123 15.13 2.20 -17.69
C ALA A 123 14.55 0.81 -17.38
N LYS A 124 14.53 0.42 -16.09
CA LYS A 124 14.15 -0.92 -15.63
C LYS A 124 13.23 -0.86 -14.42
N HIS A 125 12.40 -1.90 -14.26
CA HIS A 125 11.64 -2.13 -13.04
C HIS A 125 11.80 -3.58 -12.61
N VAL A 126 12.41 -3.79 -11.44
CA VAL A 126 12.64 -5.12 -10.87
C VAL A 126 11.55 -5.43 -9.86
N ILE A 127 10.77 -6.47 -10.13
CA ILE A 127 9.74 -6.98 -9.23
C ILE A 127 10.32 -8.18 -8.48
N VAL A 128 10.47 -8.05 -7.16
CA VAL A 128 11.07 -9.05 -6.28
C VAL A 128 9.98 -9.85 -5.57
N CYS A 129 9.95 -11.16 -5.81
CA CYS A 129 8.97 -12.04 -5.20
C CYS A 129 9.27 -12.26 -3.71
N GLN A 130 8.40 -11.78 -2.83
CA GLN A 130 8.40 -12.06 -1.39
C GLN A 130 7.25 -12.98 -0.98
N GLY A 131 6.78 -13.83 -1.90
CA GLY A 131 5.85 -14.91 -1.55
C GLY A 131 6.50 -15.96 -0.64
N VAL A 132 5.67 -16.72 0.10
CA VAL A 132 6.11 -17.67 1.15
C VAL A 132 7.22 -18.63 0.72
N ARG A 133 7.20 -19.14 -0.53
CA ARG A 133 8.22 -20.07 -1.05
C ARG A 133 9.54 -19.39 -1.38
N CYS A 134 9.51 -18.12 -1.78
CA CYS A 134 10.71 -17.33 -2.04
C CYS A 134 11.34 -16.88 -0.71
N LEU A 135 10.53 -16.41 0.25
CA LEU A 135 11.01 -16.09 1.59
C LEU A 135 11.65 -17.30 2.27
N ALA A 136 11.03 -18.48 2.19
CA ALA A 136 11.61 -19.73 2.71
C ALA A 136 12.93 -20.15 2.04
N LYS A 137 13.29 -19.53 0.91
CA LYS A 137 14.50 -19.79 0.13
C LYS A 137 15.43 -18.57 0.05
N GLY A 138 15.32 -17.61 0.97
CA GLY A 138 16.27 -16.49 1.09
C GLY A 138 15.94 -15.26 0.24
N ALA A 139 14.67 -15.02 -0.11
CA ALA A 139 14.30 -13.82 -0.87
C ALA A 139 14.47 -12.49 -0.11
N ASP A 140 14.58 -12.52 1.21
CA ASP A 140 14.92 -11.35 2.02
C ASP A 140 16.41 -10.98 1.85
N GLU A 141 17.29 -11.98 1.82
CA GLU A 141 18.72 -11.83 1.53
C GLU A 141 18.95 -11.35 0.10
N ALA A 142 18.35 -12.02 -0.89
CA ALA A 142 18.44 -11.62 -2.29
C ALA A 142 17.94 -10.18 -2.53
N LEU A 143 16.94 -9.70 -1.79
CA LEU A 143 16.47 -8.32 -1.87
C LEU A 143 17.48 -7.33 -1.28
N ARG A 144 18.12 -7.66 -0.14
CA ARG A 144 19.15 -6.82 0.47
C ARG A 144 20.34 -6.67 -0.48
N GLU A 145 20.85 -7.78 -0.99
CA GLU A 145 21.99 -7.79 -1.91
C GLU A 145 21.69 -7.07 -3.23
N LEU A 146 20.46 -7.20 -3.75
CA LEU A 146 20.03 -6.41 -4.91
C LEU A 146 20.12 -4.91 -4.60
N HIS A 147 19.59 -4.45 -3.46
CA HIS A 147 19.66 -3.04 -3.10
C HIS A 147 21.10 -2.57 -2.93
N ASP A 148 21.95 -3.35 -2.24
CA ASP A 148 23.36 -3.01 -2.03
C ASP A 148 24.10 -2.89 -3.38
N ALA A 149 23.85 -3.81 -4.32
CA ALA A 149 24.45 -3.77 -5.66
C ALA A 149 23.94 -2.58 -6.51
N LEU A 150 22.67 -2.20 -6.35
CA LEU A 150 22.07 -1.06 -7.03
C LEU A 150 22.56 0.28 -6.47
N ASP A 151 22.70 0.38 -5.15
CA ASP A 151 23.23 1.56 -4.45
C ASP A 151 24.70 1.79 -4.84
N ALA A 152 25.51 0.73 -4.82
CA ALA A 152 26.90 0.78 -5.27
C ALA A 152 27.07 1.21 -6.74
N ALA A 153 26.03 1.03 -7.56
CA ALA A 153 26.00 1.45 -8.96
C ALA A 153 25.32 2.82 -9.18
N ASP A 154 24.81 3.49 -8.14
CA ASP A 154 24.00 4.70 -8.20
C ASP A 154 22.74 4.55 -9.10
N PHE A 155 22.11 3.36 -9.06
CA PHE A 155 20.96 3.02 -9.90
C PHE A 155 19.61 3.16 -9.20
N LEU A 156 19.59 3.21 -7.86
CA LEU A 156 18.36 3.38 -7.09
C LEU A 156 17.69 4.71 -7.43
N ASP A 157 16.40 4.68 -7.76
CA ASP A 157 15.56 5.84 -8.09
C ASP A 157 16.02 6.70 -9.31
N THR A 158 17.13 6.34 -9.95
CA THR A 158 17.72 7.02 -11.12
C THR A 158 17.63 6.18 -12.40
N HIS A 159 17.81 4.85 -12.28
CA HIS A 159 17.87 3.92 -13.42
C HIS A 159 16.92 2.74 -13.26
N VAL A 160 16.65 2.33 -12.02
CA VAL A 160 15.77 1.22 -11.70
C VAL A 160 14.73 1.60 -10.66
N LEU A 161 13.50 1.12 -10.84
CA LEU A 161 12.54 0.98 -9.75
C LEU A 161 12.59 -0.45 -9.20
N VAL A 162 12.45 -0.59 -7.88
CA VAL A 162 12.32 -1.90 -7.23
C VAL A 162 10.96 -1.99 -6.56
N THR A 163 10.25 -3.09 -6.76
CA THR A 163 8.97 -3.36 -6.10
C THR A 163 8.94 -4.75 -5.50
N ARG A 164 8.49 -4.84 -4.26
CA ARG A 164 8.24 -6.11 -3.60
C ARG A 164 6.84 -6.58 -3.97
N SER A 165 6.69 -7.85 -4.29
CA SER A 165 5.40 -8.45 -4.63
C SER A 165 5.13 -9.72 -3.84
N ALA A 166 3.87 -10.17 -3.87
CA ALA A 166 3.54 -11.55 -3.54
C ALA A 166 4.09 -12.52 -4.62
N CYS A 167 3.54 -13.73 -4.68
CA CYS A 167 4.02 -14.80 -5.57
C CYS A 167 4.04 -14.38 -7.05
N LEU A 168 5.21 -14.46 -7.70
CA LEU A 168 5.36 -14.21 -9.15
C LEU A 168 5.30 -15.47 -10.03
N TYR A 169 5.51 -16.67 -9.47
CA TYR A 169 5.90 -17.88 -10.23
C TYR A 169 7.18 -17.68 -11.09
N PRO A 170 7.88 -18.76 -11.52
CA PRO A 170 7.73 -20.15 -11.11
C PRO A 170 8.46 -20.47 -9.80
N CYS A 171 7.77 -21.12 -8.87
CA CYS A 171 8.27 -21.26 -7.49
C CYS A 171 9.40 -22.29 -7.31
N ASN A 172 9.58 -23.17 -8.29
CA ASN A 172 10.69 -24.12 -8.28
C ASN A 172 12.04 -23.43 -8.54
N ARG A 173 12.03 -22.22 -9.11
CA ARG A 173 13.21 -21.37 -9.36
C ARG A 173 13.40 -20.29 -8.29
N ALA A 174 12.73 -20.41 -7.14
CA ALA A 174 12.80 -19.43 -6.07
C ALA A 174 14.21 -19.33 -5.43
N PRO A 175 14.63 -18.13 -4.98
CA PRO A 175 13.96 -16.82 -5.14
C PRO A 175 13.86 -16.35 -6.59
N VAL A 176 12.74 -15.72 -6.95
CA VAL A 176 12.48 -15.24 -8.32
C VAL A 176 12.32 -13.73 -8.34
N MET A 177 12.86 -13.09 -9.36
CA MET A 177 12.57 -11.69 -9.70
C MET A 177 12.13 -11.60 -11.16
N CYS A 178 11.36 -10.57 -11.50
CA CYS A 178 11.01 -10.24 -12.88
C CYS A 178 11.56 -8.86 -13.24
N VAL A 179 12.36 -8.78 -14.31
CA VAL A 179 12.93 -7.53 -14.81
C VAL A 179 12.08 -7.04 -15.99
N GLN A 180 11.47 -5.88 -15.81
CA GLN A 180 10.69 -5.15 -16.80
C GLN A 180 11.54 -4.07 -17.49
N PRO A 181 11.21 -3.68 -18.74
CA PRO A 181 10.06 -4.13 -19.53
C PRO A 181 10.31 -5.44 -20.31
N ASP A 182 11.50 -6.03 -20.21
CA ASP A 182 11.88 -7.23 -20.98
C ASP A 182 11.13 -8.51 -20.58
N MET A 183 10.31 -8.47 -19.51
CA MET A 183 9.57 -9.61 -18.98
C MET A 183 10.49 -10.81 -18.71
N LYS A 184 11.67 -10.56 -18.12
CA LYS A 184 12.66 -11.60 -17.83
C LYS A 184 12.53 -12.11 -16.40
N TRP A 185 12.10 -13.37 -16.26
CA TRP A 185 12.12 -14.09 -14.98
C TRP A 185 13.51 -14.66 -14.68
N VAL A 186 14.13 -14.13 -13.64
CA VAL A 186 15.41 -14.58 -13.11
C VAL A 186 15.20 -15.40 -11.83
N GLY A 187 15.99 -16.45 -11.66
CA GLY A 187 15.84 -17.37 -10.55
C GLY A 187 16.56 -18.70 -10.81
N PRO A 188 17.15 -19.35 -9.79
CA PRO A 188 17.24 -18.88 -8.40
C PRO A 188 18.16 -17.67 -8.26
N VAL A 189 17.67 -16.63 -7.57
CA VAL A 189 18.48 -15.46 -7.20
C VAL A 189 19.03 -15.68 -5.81
N THR A 190 20.35 -15.71 -5.72
CA THR A 190 21.17 -15.88 -4.52
C THR A 190 22.35 -14.91 -4.61
N SER A 191 23.17 -14.82 -3.56
CA SER A 191 24.42 -14.06 -3.56
C SER A 191 25.29 -14.36 -4.78
N ASP A 192 25.40 -15.64 -5.14
CA ASP A 192 26.21 -16.09 -6.28
C ASP A 192 25.66 -15.68 -7.65
N THR A 193 24.39 -15.28 -7.76
CA THR A 193 23.71 -14.99 -9.04
C THR A 193 23.20 -13.56 -9.14
N ILE A 194 23.50 -12.70 -8.16
CA ILE A 194 23.03 -11.32 -8.15
C ILE A 194 23.65 -10.48 -9.29
N ASP A 195 24.91 -10.76 -9.65
CA ASP A 195 25.60 -10.09 -10.75
C ASP A 195 24.94 -10.35 -12.11
N ASP A 196 24.30 -11.51 -12.29
CA ASP A 196 23.53 -11.80 -13.50
C ASP A 196 22.28 -10.92 -13.59
N VAL A 197 21.65 -10.62 -12.45
CA VAL A 197 20.54 -9.67 -12.38
C VAL A 197 21.04 -8.26 -12.71
N MET A 198 22.17 -7.84 -12.13
CA MET A 198 22.77 -6.53 -12.42
C MET A 198 23.14 -6.36 -13.89
N ARG A 199 23.65 -7.41 -14.54
CA ARG A 199 23.94 -7.39 -15.99
C ARG A 199 22.67 -7.19 -16.83
N LEU A 200 21.56 -7.81 -16.42
CA LEU A 200 20.26 -7.60 -17.07
C LEU A 200 19.72 -6.18 -16.87
N ILE A 201 19.94 -5.59 -15.68
CA ILE A 201 19.53 -4.23 -15.37
C ILE A 201 20.30 -3.22 -16.21
N ARG A 202 21.64 -3.36 -16.28
CA ARG A 202 22.50 -2.52 -17.14
C ARG A 202 22.10 -2.58 -18.61
N GLY A 203 21.51 -3.70 -19.05
CA GLY A 203 21.20 -3.94 -20.45
C GLY A 203 22.47 -4.24 -21.27
N PRO A 204 22.36 -4.37 -22.60
CA PRO A 204 23.55 -4.39 -23.43
C PRO A 204 24.33 -3.10 -23.19
N GLU A 205 25.64 -3.19 -22.95
CA GLU A 205 26.51 -2.02 -23.05
C GLU A 205 26.19 -1.37 -24.40
N HIS A 206 25.83 -0.09 -24.39
CA HIS A 206 25.66 0.65 -25.62
C HIS A 206 27.03 0.65 -26.31
N GLY A 207 27.25 -0.34 -27.18
CA GLY A 207 28.30 -0.30 -28.17
C GLY A 207 28.02 0.90 -29.07
N GLU A 208 29.06 1.74 -29.20
CA GLU A 208 29.22 2.90 -30.08
C GLU A 208 28.27 2.99 -31.28
#